data_AF-A0A936MKJ5-F1
#
_entry.id   AF-A0A936MKJ5-F1
#
_cell.length_a   1.000
_cell.length_b   1.000
_cell.length_c   1.000
_cell.angle_alpha   90.00
_cell.angle_beta   90.00
_cell.angle_gamma   90.00
#
_symmetry.space_group_name_H-M   'P 1'
#
loop_
_entity.id
_entity.type
_entity.pdbx_description
1 polymer ?
#
loop_
_entity_poly.entity_id
_entity_poly.type
_entity_poly.pdbx_seq_one_letter_code
_entity_poly.pdbx_strand_id
1 'polypeptide(L)'
;MMDASISTSRPSPSARLFVAFLAARLAYGLAFLVSAMRKSPVPWYMPLERRFVFASRPEGLGMDWYGRTALGLFAALAVGLLAYGLSGRSTWLSKPNVVLSVARAGGLVLVLDFVYFGWALMTQTPDPWPLPAWYCPR
;
A
#
# COMPACT_ATOMS: atom_id res chain seq x y z
N MET A 1 10.04 20.29 46.00
CA MET A 1 9.39 19.12 45.36
C MET A 1 8.39 19.71 44.36
N MET A 2 8.81 19.89 43.11
CA MET A 2 8.01 20.58 42.08
C MET A 2 7.12 19.55 41.40
N ASP A 3 5.81 19.65 41.62
CA ASP A 3 4.79 18.92 40.87
C ASP A 3 4.80 19.40 39.42
N ALA A 4 5.53 18.68 38.58
CA ALA A 4 5.44 18.83 37.13
C ALA A 4 4.05 18.33 36.71
N SER A 5 3.08 19.24 36.67
CA SER A 5 1.79 19.01 36.04
C SER A 5 2.02 18.52 34.62
N ILE A 6 1.78 17.23 34.37
CA ILE A 6 1.82 16.65 33.03
C ILE A 6 0.64 17.25 32.29
N SER A 7 0.86 18.38 31.62
CA SER A 7 -0.14 18.93 30.73
C SER A 7 -0.42 17.86 29.68
N THR A 8 -1.63 17.31 29.67
CA THR A 8 -2.12 16.40 28.63
C THR A 8 -2.32 17.21 27.36
N SER A 9 -1.21 17.60 26.74
CA SER A 9 -1.21 18.34 25.48
C SER A 9 -1.84 17.45 24.41
N ARG A 10 -2.75 18.01 23.62
CA ARG A 10 -3.29 17.31 22.46
C ARG A 10 -2.15 17.01 21.49
N PRO A 11 -2.17 15.84 20.82
CA PRO A 11 -1.14 15.50 19.86
C PRO A 11 -1.11 16.51 18.72
N SER A 12 0.10 16.91 18.31
CA SER A 12 0.28 17.89 17.24
C SER A 12 -0.29 17.37 15.91
N PRO A 13 -0.71 18.27 15.00
CA PRO A 13 -1.17 17.87 13.67
C PRO A 13 -0.16 17.00 12.92
N SER A 14 1.14 17.31 13.04
CA SER A 14 2.21 16.55 12.40
C SER A 14 2.35 15.13 12.96
N ALA A 15 2.23 14.94 14.29
CA ALA A 15 2.26 13.61 14.91
C ALA A 15 1.11 12.73 14.40
N ARG A 16 -0.08 13.32 14.30
CA ARG A 16 -1.27 12.64 13.76
C ARG A 16 -1.10 12.27 12.29
N LEU A 17 -0.53 13.17 11.49
CA LEU A 17 -0.20 12.91 10.10
C LEU A 17 0.83 11.78 9.97
N PHE A 18 1.90 11.75 10.76
CA PHE A 18 2.89 10.67 10.69
C PHE A 18 2.27 9.30 10.95
N VAL A 19 1.40 9.18 11.96
CA VAL A 19 0.67 7.93 12.24
C VAL A 19 -0.27 7.57 11.09
N ALA A 20 -1.02 8.55 10.57
CA ALA A 20 -1.93 8.34 9.47
C ALA A 20 -1.21 7.88 8.20
N PHE A 21 -0.08 8.50 7.86
CA PHE A 21 0.76 8.12 6.73
C PHE A 21 1.36 6.72 6.90
N LEU A 22 1.89 6.40 8.08
CA LEU A 22 2.41 5.06 8.37
C LEU A 22 1.30 4.01 8.20
N ALA A 23 0.14 4.23 8.80
CA ALA A 23 -0.99 3.31 8.72
C ALA A 23 -1.51 3.16 7.28
N ALA A 24 -1.66 4.27 6.56
CA ALA A 24 -2.05 4.28 5.15
C ALA A 24 -1.05 3.50 4.28
N ARG A 25 0.26 3.67 4.53
CA ARG A 25 1.29 2.99 3.74
C ARG A 25 1.31 1.50 3.99
N LEU A 26 1.21 1.07 5.24
CA LEU A 26 1.06 -0.34 5.60
C LEU A 26 -0.19 -0.95 4.95
N ALA A 27 -1.33 -0.24 5.01
CA ALA A 27 -2.56 -0.70 4.38
C ALA A 27 -2.43 -0.82 2.85
N TYR A 28 -1.82 0.16 2.19
CA TYR A 28 -1.52 0.09 0.75
C TYR A 28 -0.70 -1.15 0.42
N GLY A 29 0.45 -1.31 1.09
CA GLY A 29 1.39 -2.39 0.82
C GLY A 29 0.76 -3.76 1.05
N LEU A 30 0.03 -3.92 2.15
CA LEU A 30 -0.68 -5.16 2.47
C LEU A 30 -1.78 -5.47 1.46
N ALA A 31 -2.63 -4.50 1.11
CA ALA A 31 -3.70 -4.70 0.14
C ALA A 31 -3.13 -5.09 -1.24
N PHE A 32 -2.07 -4.41 -1.68
CA PHE A 32 -1.39 -4.73 -2.92
C PHE A 32 -0.79 -6.13 -2.89
N LEU A 33 0.02 -6.44 -1.86
CA LEU A 33 0.73 -7.72 -1.72
C LEU A 33 -0.25 -8.90 -1.62
N VAL A 34 -1.24 -8.82 -0.73
CA VAL A 34 -2.23 -9.89 -0.53
C VAL A 34 -3.03 -10.12 -1.81
N SER A 35 -3.44 -9.03 -2.48
CA SER A 35 -4.16 -9.12 -3.74
C SER A 35 -3.32 -9.84 -4.80
N ALA A 36 -2.03 -9.48 -4.93
CA ALA A 36 -1.09 -10.10 -5.85
C ALA A 36 -0.84 -11.58 -5.55
N MET A 37 -0.50 -11.91 -4.30
CA MET A 37 -0.23 -13.29 -3.87
C MET A 37 -1.43 -14.21 -4.07
N ARG A 38 -2.64 -13.74 -3.76
CA ARG A 38 -3.87 -14.54 -3.89
C ARG A 38 -4.43 -14.56 -5.33
N LYS A 39 -3.81 -13.83 -6.27
CA LYS A 39 -4.37 -13.60 -7.61
C LYS A 39 -5.83 -13.15 -7.54
N SER A 40 -6.10 -12.22 -6.61
CA SER A 40 -7.46 -11.73 -6.35
C SER A 40 -8.03 -11.04 -7.59
N PRO A 41 -9.36 -11.08 -7.79
CA PRO A 41 -9.98 -10.39 -8.90
C PRO A 41 -9.84 -8.88 -8.71
N VAL A 42 -9.33 -8.20 -9.73
CA VAL A 42 -9.09 -6.75 -9.76
C VAL A 42 -9.47 -6.20 -11.14
N PRO A 43 -9.64 -4.87 -11.29
CA PRO A 43 -9.76 -4.26 -12.61
C PRO A 43 -8.45 -4.41 -13.38
N TRP A 44 -8.44 -5.27 -14.40
CA TRP A 44 -7.37 -5.36 -15.39
C TRP A 44 -7.60 -4.34 -16.48
N TYR A 45 -6.56 -3.58 -16.83
CA TYR A 45 -6.60 -2.74 -18.02
C TYR A 45 -6.16 -3.55 -19.23
N MET A 46 -7.02 -3.61 -20.25
CA MET A 46 -6.76 -4.27 -21.52
C MET A 46 -6.32 -3.20 -22.53
N PRO A 47 -5.02 -3.04 -22.82
CA PRO A 47 -4.51 -1.91 -23.60
C PRO A 47 -4.94 -1.92 -25.07
N LEU A 48 -5.15 -3.10 -25.67
CA LEU A 48 -5.57 -3.23 -27.07
C LEU A 48 -7.04 -2.85 -27.23
N GLU A 49 -7.88 -3.31 -26.31
CA GLU A 49 -9.32 -3.08 -26.26
C GLU A 49 -9.70 -1.76 -25.56
N ARG A 50 -8.72 -1.08 -24.93
CA ARG A 50 -8.87 0.17 -24.18
C ARG A 50 -10.00 0.13 -23.16
N ARG A 51 -10.16 -1.00 -22.47
CA ARG A 51 -11.23 -1.21 -21.48
C ARG A 51 -10.71 -1.86 -20.21
N PHE A 52 -11.47 -1.71 -19.14
CA PHE A 52 -11.24 -2.43 -17.90
C PHE A 52 -12.09 -3.70 -17.85
N VAL A 53 -11.52 -4.79 -17.34
CA VAL A 53 -12.22 -6.05 -17.09
C VAL A 53 -11.92 -6.49 -15.67
N PHE A 54 -12.96 -6.80 -14.89
CA PHE A 54 -12.78 -7.33 -13.54
C PHE A 54 -12.58 -8.85 -13.59
N ALA A 55 -11.36 -9.31 -13.35
CA ALA A 55 -11.02 -10.73 -13.45
C ALA A 55 -9.84 -11.08 -12.53
N SER A 56 -9.69 -12.37 -12.21
CA SER A 56 -8.48 -12.89 -11.54
C SER A 56 -7.35 -13.17 -12.52
N ARG A 57 -7.70 -13.46 -13.78
CA ARG A 57 -6.79 -13.62 -14.92
C ARG A 57 -7.48 -13.09 -16.19
N PRO A 58 -6.83 -12.22 -16.98
CA PRO A 58 -7.40 -11.71 -18.22
C PRO A 58 -7.29 -12.77 -19.34
N GLU A 59 -8.27 -12.77 -20.24
CA GLU A 59 -8.14 -13.45 -21.53
C GLU A 59 -7.33 -12.54 -22.47
N GLY A 60 -6.01 -12.53 -22.26
CA GLY A 60 -5.04 -11.87 -23.13
C GLY A 60 -4.07 -10.93 -22.44
N LEU A 61 -3.52 -9.97 -23.20
CA LEU A 61 -2.55 -9.01 -22.67
C LEU A 61 -3.28 -8.05 -21.74
N GLY A 62 -3.16 -8.25 -20.44
CA GLY A 62 -3.76 -7.38 -19.43
C GLY A 62 -2.71 -6.84 -18.45
N MET A 63 -2.98 -5.65 -17.91
CA MET A 63 -2.20 -5.05 -16.83
C MET A 63 -3.04 -4.95 -15.57
N ASP A 64 -2.70 -5.74 -14.54
CA ASP A 64 -3.34 -5.70 -13.22
C ASP A 64 -2.83 -4.58 -12.31
N TRP A 65 -1.66 -4.02 -12.64
CA TRP A 65 -1.01 -2.94 -11.88
C TRP A 65 -2.00 -1.83 -11.51
N TYR A 66 -2.76 -1.32 -12.48
CA TYR A 66 -3.74 -0.24 -12.25
C TYR A 66 -4.82 -0.63 -11.24
N GLY A 67 -5.39 -1.82 -11.37
CA GLY A 67 -6.43 -2.31 -10.46
C GLY A 67 -5.91 -2.53 -9.04
N ARG A 68 -4.71 -3.10 -8.89
CA ARG A 68 -4.08 -3.32 -7.58
C ARG A 68 -3.66 -2.00 -6.93
N THR A 69 -3.14 -1.06 -7.70
CA THR A 69 -2.83 0.29 -7.21
C THR A 69 -4.09 1.02 -6.75
N ALA A 70 -5.20 0.93 -7.49
CA ALA A 70 -6.48 1.53 -7.09
C ALA A 70 -7.01 0.91 -5.79
N LEU A 71 -6.97 -0.43 -5.67
CA LEU A 71 -7.34 -1.14 -4.44
C LEU A 71 -6.46 -0.70 -3.25
N GLY A 72 -5.15 -0.67 -3.45
CA GLY A 72 -4.20 -0.22 -2.43
C GLY A 72 -4.45 1.23 -2.01
N LEU A 73 -4.74 2.12 -2.96
CA LEU A 73 -5.04 3.52 -2.69
C LEU A 73 -6.32 3.67 -1.87
N PHE A 74 -7.37 2.92 -2.21
CA PHE A 74 -8.61 2.92 -1.44
C PHE A 74 -8.39 2.45 0.01
N ALA A 75 -7.66 1.34 0.19
CA ALA A 75 -7.29 0.84 1.52
C ALA A 75 -6.46 1.87 2.31
N ALA A 76 -5.50 2.52 1.66
CA ALA A 76 -4.66 3.55 2.26
C ALA A 76 -5.47 4.75 2.74
N LEU A 77 -6.38 5.25 1.91
CA LEU A 77 -7.26 6.37 2.26
C LEU A 77 -8.18 6.00 3.42
N ALA A 78 -8.83 4.84 3.37
CA ALA A 78 -9.74 4.40 4.43
C ALA A 78 -8.99 4.28 5.77
N VAL A 79 -7.87 3.54 5.81
CA VAL A 79 -7.11 3.32 7.04
C VAL A 79 -6.42 4.60 7.53
N GLY A 80 -5.86 5.40 6.61
CA GLY A 80 -5.21 6.66 6.93
C GLY A 80 -6.15 7.68 7.56
N LEU A 81 -7.35 7.85 6.99
CA LEU A 81 -8.38 8.75 7.54
C LEU A 81 -8.87 8.27 8.91
N LEU A 82 -9.08 6.97 9.08
CA LEU A 82 -9.44 6.39 10.38
C LEU A 82 -8.35 6.62 11.42
N ALA A 83 -7.08 6.35 11.09
CA ALA A 83 -5.95 6.58 11.98
C ALA A 83 -5.79 8.08 12.32
N TYR A 84 -5.99 8.98 11.37
CA TYR A 84 -5.96 10.42 11.61
C TYR A 84 -7.09 10.88 12.54
N GLY A 85 -8.30 10.35 12.37
CA GLY A 85 -9.45 10.64 13.24
C GLY A 85 -9.24 10.13 14.66
N LEU A 86 -8.77 8.89 14.81
CA LEU A 86 -8.57 8.25 16.12
C LEU A 86 -7.34 8.82 16.87
N SER A 87 -6.29 9.22 16.16
CA SER A 87 -5.07 9.76 16.76
C SER A 87 -5.30 11.04 17.56
N GLY A 88 -6.31 11.85 17.22
CA GLY A 88 -6.65 13.06 17.97
C GLY A 88 -7.06 12.81 19.44
N ARG A 89 -7.44 11.57 19.76
CA ARG A 89 -7.83 11.15 21.12
C ARG A 89 -6.67 10.55 21.92
N SER A 90 -5.50 10.36 21.30
CA SER A 90 -4.37 9.67 21.92
C SER A 90 -3.35 10.65 22.48
N THR A 91 -3.28 10.78 23.80
CA THR A 91 -2.26 11.58 24.52
C THR A 91 -0.86 10.97 24.41
N TRP A 92 -0.75 9.68 24.04
CA TRP A 92 0.52 9.00 23.84
C TRP A 92 1.33 9.59 22.69
N LEU A 93 0.64 10.09 21.65
CA LEU A 93 1.25 10.72 20.49
C LEU A 93 1.82 12.12 20.77
N SER A 94 1.58 12.67 21.98
CA SER A 94 2.18 13.92 22.42
C SER A 94 3.62 13.74 22.91
N LYS A 95 4.08 12.49 23.10
CA LYS A 95 5.44 12.18 23.56
C LYS A 95 6.42 12.24 22.37
N PRO A 96 7.49 13.06 22.41
CA PRO A 96 8.43 13.18 21.29
C PRO A 96 9.06 11.86 20.84
N ASN A 97 9.42 10.99 21.80
CA ASN A 97 10.00 9.68 21.51
C ASN A 97 9.06 8.78 20.70
N VAL A 98 7.75 8.90 20.93
CA VAL A 98 6.74 8.12 20.19
C VAL A 98 6.67 8.61 18.74
N VAL A 99 6.61 9.92 18.55
CA VAL A 99 6.57 10.51 17.20
C VAL A 99 7.83 10.13 16.41
N LEU A 100 9.00 10.17 17.05
CA LEU A 100 10.25 9.76 16.42
C LEU A 100 10.25 8.27 16.04
N SER A 101 9.73 7.40 16.90
CA SER A 101 9.57 5.97 16.59
C SER A 101 8.62 5.73 15.42
N VAL A 102 7.50 6.46 15.35
CA VAL A 102 6.57 6.41 14.20
C VAL A 102 7.26 6.86 12.93
N ALA A 103 8.03 7.96 12.98
CA ALA A 103 8.77 8.46 11.82
C ALA A 103 9.82 7.44 11.33
N ARG A 104 10.57 6.81 12.26
CA ARG A 104 11.53 5.75 11.94
C ARG A 104 10.85 4.53 11.33
N ALA A 105 9.72 4.11 11.87
CA ALA A 105 8.92 3.03 11.30
C ALA A 105 8.43 3.39 9.88
N GLY A 106 8.00 4.64 9.67
CA GLY A 106 7.65 5.15 8.34
C GLY A 106 8.82 5.07 7.35
N GLY A 107 10.01 5.50 7.76
CA GLY A 107 11.22 5.40 6.97
C GLY A 107 11.56 3.94 6.59
N LEU A 108 11.45 3.02 7.55
CA LEU A 108 11.68 1.59 7.30
C LEU A 108 10.68 1.02 6.28
N VAL A 109 9.39 1.36 6.39
CA VAL A 109 8.37 0.93 5.43
C VAL A 109 8.70 1.41 4.02
N LEU A 110 9.13 2.66 3.85
CA LEU A 110 9.52 3.17 2.53
C LEU A 110 10.72 2.43 1.93
N VAL A 111 11.71 2.07 2.75
CA VAL A 111 12.84 1.24 2.30
C VAL A 111 12.37 -0.15 1.88
N LEU A 112 11.50 -0.77 2.66
CA LEU A 112 10.94 -2.08 2.33
C LEU A 112 10.13 -2.04 1.03
N ASP A 113 9.35 -0.99 0.82
CA ASP A 113 8.61 -0.80 -0.43
C ASP A 113 9.55 -0.64 -1.62
N PHE A 114 10.59 0.17 -1.48
CA PHE A 114 11.57 0.37 -2.55
C PHE A 114 12.23 -0.96 -2.95
N VAL A 115 12.65 -1.76 -1.97
CA VAL A 115 13.24 -3.08 -2.21
C VAL A 115 12.23 -4.03 -2.86
N TYR A 116 11.01 -4.11 -2.32
CA TYR A 116 9.98 -5.01 -2.82
C TYR A 116 9.53 -4.66 -4.25
N PHE A 117 9.15 -3.40 -4.49
CA PHE A 117 8.70 -2.96 -5.81
C PHE A 117 9.85 -2.95 -6.81
N GLY A 118 11.07 -2.59 -6.40
CA GLY A 118 12.27 -2.69 -7.24
C GLY A 118 12.52 -4.13 -7.68
N TRP A 119 12.50 -5.08 -6.73
CA TRP A 119 12.64 -6.50 -7.02
C TRP A 119 11.53 -7.02 -7.93
N ALA A 120 10.26 -6.69 -7.63
CA ALA A 120 9.12 -7.10 -8.44
C ALA A 120 9.23 -6.60 -9.89
N LEU A 121 9.64 -5.34 -10.10
CA LEU A 121 9.85 -4.78 -11.44
C LEU A 121 11.01 -5.46 -12.19
N MET A 122 12.06 -5.90 -11.49
CA MET A 122 13.22 -6.56 -12.09
C MET A 122 13.00 -8.05 -12.37
N THR A 123 12.05 -8.69 -11.68
CA THR A 123 11.86 -10.16 -11.71
C THR A 123 10.52 -10.61 -12.27
N GLN A 124 9.69 -9.67 -12.76
CA GLN A 124 8.47 -9.99 -13.46
C GLN A 124 8.78 -10.87 -14.68
N THR A 125 8.39 -12.14 -14.58
CA THR A 125 8.41 -13.07 -15.71
C THR A 125 7.10 -12.87 -16.47
N PRO A 126 7.14 -12.47 -17.76
CA PRO A 126 5.94 -12.47 -18.58
C PRO A 126 5.33 -13.87 -18.58
N ASP A 127 4.03 -13.98 -18.29
CA ASP A 127 3.31 -15.23 -18.52
C ASP A 127 3.04 -15.32 -20.03
N PRO A 128 3.73 -16.21 -20.76
CA PRO A 128 3.64 -16.22 -22.21
C PRO A 128 2.24 -16.64 -22.65
N TRP A 129 1.75 -16.03 -23.72
CA TRP A 129 0.50 -16.47 -24.33
C TRP A 129 0.62 -17.94 -24.73
N PRO A 130 -0.42 -18.79 -24.51
CA PRO A 130 -0.37 -20.18 -24.95
C PRO A 130 -0.10 -20.25 -26.45
N LEU A 131 1.00 -20.88 -26.84
CA LEU A 131 1.35 -21.01 -28.25
C LEU A 131 0.21 -21.73 -29.00
N PRO A 132 -0.16 -21.29 -30.21
CA PRO A 132 -1.13 -22.00 -31.00
C PRO A 132 -0.69 -23.45 -31.19
N ALA A 133 -1.63 -24.41 -31.16
CA ALA A 133 -1.30 -25.83 -31.26
C ALA A 133 -0.56 -26.22 -32.56
N TRP A 134 -0.61 -25.36 -33.58
CA TRP A 134 0.08 -25.54 -34.86
C TRP A 134 1.49 -24.95 -34.92
N TYR A 135 1.95 -24.24 -33.87
CA TYR A 135 3.27 -23.64 -33.83
C TYR A 135 4.34 -24.65 -33.38
N CYS A 136 5.17 -25.11 -34.32
CA CYS A 136 6.40 -25.84 -34.04
C CYS A 136 7.61 -24.93 -34.30
N PRO A 137 8.39 -24.53 -33.28
CA PRO A 137 9.61 -23.76 -33.50
C PRO A 137 10.62 -24.62 -34.30
N ARG A 138 11.25 -24.02 -35.32
CA ARG A 138 12.35 -24.63 -36.09
C ARG A 138 13.71 -24.32 -35.48
#